data_AF-A0AAX0HB38-F1
#
_entry.id   AF-A0AAX0HB38-F1
#
_cell.length_a   1.000
_cell.length_b   1.000
_cell.length_c   1.000
_cell.angle_alpha   90.00
_cell.angle_beta   90.00
_cell.angle_gamma   90.00
#
_symmetry.space_group_name_H-M   'P 1'
#
loop_
_entity.id
_entity.type
_entity.pdbx_description
1 polymer ?
#
loop_
_entity_poly.entity_id
_entity_poly.type
_entity_poly.pdbx_seq_one_letter_code
_entity_poly.pdbx_strand_id
1 'polypeptide(L)'
;MKTKHSYNILYCMLNTGKLVTATDFKISNANQYFVILERKGLITRVKNKESNFKVAYFKDNEQRQKAERYLESFKNKADEVIRNNPKTSSK
;
A
#
# COMPACT_ATOMS: atom_id res chain seq x y z
N MET A 1 12.47 1.16 -3.95
CA MET A 1 11.63 2.30 -4.39
C MET A 1 10.46 2.47 -3.42
N LYS A 2 10.19 3.68 -2.91
CA LYS A 2 9.18 3.94 -1.86
C LYS A 2 7.78 3.39 -2.21
N THR A 3 7.49 3.24 -3.49
CA THR A 3 6.26 2.69 -4.06
C THR A 3 6.06 1.19 -3.81
N LYS A 4 7.12 0.37 -3.81
CA LYS A 4 7.02 -1.10 -3.64
C LYS A 4 6.55 -1.49 -2.24
N HIS A 5 7.03 -0.80 -1.21
CA HIS A 5 6.66 -1.11 0.18
C HIS A 5 5.21 -0.69 0.50
N SER A 6 4.81 0.51 0.06
CA SER A 6 3.41 0.95 0.17
C SER A 6 2.45 0.01 -0.59
N TYR A 7 2.84 -0.47 -1.77
CA TYR A 7 2.09 -1.48 -2.52
C TYR A 7 1.91 -2.77 -1.70
N ASN A 8 3.00 -3.34 -1.19
CA ASN A 8 2.95 -4.61 -0.45
C ASN A 8 2.06 -4.54 0.80
N ILE A 9 2.11 -3.41 1.53
CA ILE A 9 1.27 -3.19 2.71
C ILE A 9 -0.21 -3.18 2.33
N LEU A 10 -0.59 -2.35 1.36
CA LEU A 10 -1.99 -2.25 0.91
C LEU A 10 -2.50 -3.57 0.31
N TYR A 11 -1.68 -4.24 -0.50
CA TYR A 11 -2.03 -5.53 -1.09
C TYR A 11 -2.31 -6.58 -0.01
N CYS A 12 -1.48 -6.63 1.04
CA CYS A 12 -1.72 -7.50 2.19
C CYS A 12 -3.04 -7.17 2.89
N MET A 13 -3.30 -5.89 3.18
CA MET A 13 -4.54 -5.47 3.86
C MET A 13 -5.80 -5.79 3.03
N LEU A 14 -5.78 -5.53 1.72
CA LEU A 14 -6.92 -5.77 0.84
C LEU A 14 -7.25 -7.26 0.69
N ASN A 15 -6.22 -8.09 0.55
CA ASN A 15 -6.42 -9.53 0.33
C ASN A 15 -6.75 -10.29 1.62
N THR A 16 -6.21 -9.87 2.76
CA THR A 16 -6.43 -10.57 4.03
C THR A 16 -7.63 -10.03 4.81
N GLY A 17 -8.01 -8.76 4.57
CA GLY A 17 -8.99 -8.05 5.39
C GLY A 17 -8.53 -7.83 6.84
N LYS A 18 -7.28 -8.17 7.18
CA LYS A 18 -6.76 -8.09 8.54
C LYS A 18 -6.27 -6.68 8.84
N LEU A 19 -6.36 -6.33 10.11
CA LEU A 19 -5.66 -5.18 10.66
C LEU A 19 -4.16 -5.53 10.73
N VAL A 20 -3.31 -4.57 10.40
CA VAL A 20 -1.85 -4.81 10.36
C VAL A 20 -1.11 -3.69 11.08
N THR A 21 0.11 -3.98 11.50
CA THR A 21 1.05 -3.09 12.15
C THR A 21 2.33 -3.01 11.35
N ALA A 22 3.22 -2.08 11.70
CA ALA A 22 4.52 -1.98 11.06
C ALA A 22 5.41 -3.22 11.30
N THR A 23 5.21 -3.94 12.40
CA THR A 23 6.01 -5.13 12.75
C THR A 23 5.64 -6.35 11.93
N ASP A 24 4.47 -6.37 11.29
CA ASP A 24 4.06 -7.46 10.39
C ASP A 24 4.88 -7.50 9.09
N PHE A 25 5.68 -6.47 8.83
CA PHE A 25 6.48 -6.33 7.62
C PHE A 25 7.97 -6.23 7.95
N LYS A 26 8.78 -7.12 7.38
CA LYS A 26 10.26 -7.06 7.44
C LYS A 26 10.81 -5.95 6.53
N ILE A 27 10.49 -4.69 6.83
CA ILE A 27 10.82 -3.51 6.03
C ILE A 27 11.45 -2.45 6.93
N SER A 28 12.65 -1.99 6.59
CA SER A 28 13.27 -0.84 7.26
C SER A 28 12.40 0.40 7.11
N ASN A 29 12.20 1.15 8.21
CA ASN A 29 11.33 2.33 8.25
C ASN A 29 9.87 2.05 7.86
N ALA A 30 9.36 0.83 8.13
CA ALA A 30 7.96 0.45 7.87
C ALA A 30 6.96 1.56 8.26
N ASN A 31 7.11 2.13 9.46
CA ASN A 31 6.26 3.21 9.97
C ASN A 31 6.13 4.42 9.03
N GLN A 32 7.18 4.79 8.28
CA GLN A 32 7.12 5.90 7.33
C GLN A 32 6.16 5.60 6.16
N TYR A 33 6.14 4.37 5.66
CA TYR A 33 5.22 3.97 4.59
C TYR A 33 3.76 4.00 5.07
N PHE A 34 3.51 3.57 6.31
CA PHE A 34 2.19 3.69 6.94
C PHE A 34 1.74 5.15 7.08
N VAL A 35 2.62 6.07 7.47
CA VAL A 35 2.33 7.52 7.51
C VAL A 35 1.96 8.04 6.12
N ILE A 36 2.70 7.63 5.07
CA ILE A 36 2.42 8.06 3.69
C ILE A 36 1.04 7.58 3.22
N LEU A 37 0.71 6.32 3.51
CA LEU A 37 -0.60 5.74 3.15
C LEU A 37 -1.75 6.43 3.87
N GLU A 38 -1.58 6.72 5.17
CA GLU A 38 -2.56 7.46 5.97
C GLU A 38 -2.77 8.89 5.45
N ARG A 39 -1.68 9.62 5.14
CA ARG A 39 -1.77 10.98 4.57
C ARG A 39 -2.47 11.02 3.20
N LYS A 40 -2.46 9.92 2.45
CA LYS A 40 -3.20 9.77 1.20
C LYS A 40 -4.67 9.38 1.42
N GLY A 41 -5.07 9.11 2.66
CA GLY A 41 -6.40 8.64 3.03
C GLY A 41 -6.68 7.22 2.57
N LEU A 42 -5.65 6.41 2.34
CA LEU A 42 -5.79 5.02 1.86
C LEU A 42 -5.98 4.02 3.01
N ILE A 43 -5.57 4.39 4.22
CA ILE A 43 -5.74 3.63 5.46
C ILE A 43 -6.00 4.60 6.60
N THR A 44 -6.50 4.07 7.71
CA THR A 44 -6.59 4.76 9.01
C THR A 44 -5.68 4.07 10.01
N ARG A 45 -5.05 4.81 10.93
CA ARG A 45 -4.22 4.22 11.98
C ARG A 45 -4.63 4.69 13.38
N VAL A 46 -4.74 3.75 14.29
CA VAL A 46 -5.05 4.00 15.71
C VAL A 46 -4.00 3.38 16.61
N LYS A 47 -3.73 4.01 17.76
CA LYS A 47 -2.86 3.41 18.78
C LYS A 47 -3.58 2.20 19.39
N ASN A 48 -2.91 1.05 19.42
CA ASN A 48 -3.43 -0.11 20.14
C ASN A 48 -3.45 0.18 21.65
N LYS A 49 -4.46 -0.29 22.37
CA LYS A 49 -4.52 -0.16 23.84
C LYS A 49 -3.53 -1.10 24.54
N GLU A 50 -3.28 -2.27 23.94
CA GLU A 50 -2.45 -3.34 24.52
C GLU A 50 -0.98 -3.25 24.10
N SER A 51 -0.66 -2.44 23.09
CA SER A 51 0.72 -2.25 22.63
C SER A 51 1.02 -0.81 22.25
N ASN A 52 2.30 -0.43 22.28
CA ASN A 52 2.75 0.88 21.83
C ASN A 52 2.70 1.04 20.29
N PHE A 53 2.25 0.03 19.56
CA PHE A 53 2.17 0.05 18.11
C PHE A 53 0.86 0.66 17.62
N LYS A 54 0.92 1.29 16.44
CA LYS A 54 -0.29 1.70 15.72
C LYS A 54 -0.73 0.57 14.80
N VAL A 55 -2.04 0.31 14.82
CA VAL A 55 -2.71 -0.65 13.95
C VAL A 55 -3.37 0.11 12.81
N ALA A 56 -3.21 -0.41 11.60
CA ALA A 56 -3.75 0.11 10.35
C ALA A 56 -4.96 -0.71 9.89
N TYR A 57 -5.98 -0.03 9.38
CA TYR A 57 -7.23 -0.62 8.92
C TYR A 57 -7.94 0.27 7.88
N PHE A 58 -8.98 -0.26 7.24
CA PHE A 58 -9.90 0.53 6.41
C PHE A 58 -11.09 0.97 7.28
N LYS A 59 -11.33 2.28 7.41
CA LYS A 59 -12.43 2.79 8.23
C LYS A 59 -13.81 2.55 7.61
N ASP A 60 -13.88 2.45 6.29
CA ASP A 60 -15.09 2.27 5.50
C ASP A 60 -14.78 1.66 4.12
N ASN A 61 -15.82 1.28 3.40
CA ASN A 61 -15.71 0.75 2.04
C ASN A 61 -15.16 1.78 1.05
N GLU A 62 -15.39 3.07 1.26
CA GLU A 62 -14.87 4.13 0.39
C GLU A 62 -13.33 4.17 0.44
N GLN A 63 -12.76 4.13 1.64
CA GLN A 63 -11.31 4.08 1.85
C GLN A 63 -10.71 2.79 1.27
N ARG A 64 -11.40 1.66 1.42
CA ARG A 64 -11.00 0.39 0.78
C ARG A 64 -10.95 0.51 -0.74
N GLN A 65 -12.01 1.02 -1.37
CA GLN A 65 -12.07 1.23 -2.82
C GLN A 65 -10.98 2.20 -3.29
N LYS A 66 -10.68 3.24 -2.51
CA LYS A 66 -9.58 4.17 -2.81
C LYS A 66 -8.22 3.47 -2.81
N ALA A 67 -7.99 2.55 -1.88
CA ALA A 67 -6.79 1.72 -1.83
C ALA A 67 -6.69 0.78 -3.04
N GLU A 68 -7.81 0.16 -3.45
CA GLU A 68 -7.88 -0.71 -4.64
C GLU A 68 -7.49 0.07 -5.91
N ARG A 69 -8.13 1.23 -6.17
CA ARG A 69 -7.80 2.11 -7.30
C ARG A 69 -6.35 2.58 -7.28
N TYR A 70 -5.82 2.87 -6.08
CA TYR A 70 -4.42 3.25 -5.92
C TYR A 70 -3.49 2.12 -6.38
N LEU A 71 -3.78 0.86 -6.05
CA LEU A 71 -3.00 -0.30 -6.51
C LEU A 71 -3.13 -0.53 -8.02
N GLU A 72 -4.32 -0.37 -8.59
CA GLU A 72 -4.53 -0.48 -10.04
C GLU A 72 -3.70 0.54 -10.84
N SER A 73 -3.51 1.75 -10.30
CA SER A 73 -2.66 2.77 -10.93
C SER A 73 -1.20 2.36 -11.08
N PHE A 74 -0.72 1.38 -10.29
CA PHE A 74 0.62 0.81 -10.47
C PHE A 74 0.69 -0.21 -11.59
N LYS A 75 -0.40 -0.95 -11.84
CA LYS A 75 -0.48 -1.90 -12.97
C LYS A 75 -0.48 -1.13 -14.29
N ASN A 76 -1.34 -0.12 -14.41
CA ASN A 76 -1.47 0.68 -15.63
C ASN A 76 -0.18 1.45 -15.96
N LYS A 77 0.59 1.87 -14.95
CA LYS A 77 1.89 2.52 -15.16
C LYS A 77 2.98 1.57 -15.67
N ALA A 78 2.93 0.29 -15.29
CA ALA A 78 3.84 -0.70 -15.86
C ALA A 78 3.56 -0.89 -17.37
N ASP A 79 2.28 -0.98 -17.72
CA ASP A 79 1.84 -1.12 -19.12
C ASP A 79 2.12 0.14 -19.95
N GLU A 80 1.98 1.33 -19.37
CA GLU A 80 2.27 2.61 -20.02
C GLU A 80 3.77 2.79 -20.29
N VAL A 81 4.64 2.38 -19.36
CA VAL A 81 6.10 2.39 -19.58
C VAL A 81 6.51 1.43 -20.70
N ILE A 82 5.88 0.25 -20.77
CA ILE A 82 6.12 -0.73 -21.86
C ILE A 82 5.63 -0.14 -23.20
N ARG A 83 4.43 0.46 -23.22
CA ARG A 83 3.84 1.04 -24.44
C ARG A 83 4.63 2.26 -24.95
N ASN A 84 5.17 3.08 -24.06
CA ASN A 84 5.89 4.31 -24.41
C ASN A 84 7.40 4.12 -24.61
N ASN A 85 7.94 2.89 -24.43
CA ASN A 85 9.34 2.58 -24.71
C ASN A 85 9.48 1.30 -25.58
N PRO A 86 9.23 1.38 -26.90
CA PRO A 86 9.16 0.21 -27.80
C PRO A 86 10.49 -0.51 -28.07
N LYS A 87 11.60 -0.15 -27.39
CA LYS A 87 12.95 -0.68 -27.69
C LYS A 87 13.32 -1.99 -27.00
N THR A 88 12.35 -2.77 -26.50
CA THR A 88 12.62 -4.13 -25.98
C THR A 88 11.70 -5.17 -26.61
N SER A 89 11.63 -5.15 -27.94
CA SER A 89 11.27 -6.34 -28.72
C SER A 89 12.48 -6.70 -29.59
N SER A 90 13.52 -7.26 -28.97
CA SER A 90 14.54 -7.99 -29.73
C SER A 90 13.97 -9.36 -30.08
N LYS A 91 13.77 -9.58 -31.38
CA LYS A 91 13.75 -10.92 -31.99
C LYS A 91 15.11 -11.59 -31.85
#